data_AF-A0A2D5XBG9-F1
#
_entry.id   AF-A0A2D5XBG9-F1
#
_cell.length_a   1.000
_cell.length_b   1.000
_cell.length_c   1.000
_cell.angle_alpha   90.00
_cell.angle_beta   90.00
_cell.angle_gamma   90.00
#
_symmetry.space_group_name_H-M   'P 1'
#
loop_
_entity.id
_entity.type
_entity.pdbx_description
1 polymer ?
#
loop_
_entity_poly.entity_id
_entity_poly.type
_entity_poly.pdbx_seq_one_letter_code
_entity_poly.pdbx_strand_id
1 'polypeptide(L)'
;MTFSDEATFNVDYLNLRLNCPCANCKPRRENNQRMLEFKQEIARLRMEKPSVEVVGHYGLKFLWPSGCSSGIFSFEILREIAEKESQE
;
A
#
# COMPACT_ATOMS: atom_id res chain seq x y z
N MET A 1 -12.41 -0.69 1.11
CA MET A 1 -12.24 -1.29 -0.23
C MET A 1 -13.29 -2.37 -0.36
N THR A 2 -14.04 -2.41 -1.47
CA THR A 2 -15.06 -3.44 -1.72
C THR A 2 -14.68 -4.18 -2.98
N PHE A 3 -14.67 -5.51 -2.91
CA PHE A 3 -14.28 -6.41 -4.00
C PHE A 3 -15.53 -7.00 -4.68
N SER A 4 -15.35 -7.64 -5.84
CA SER A 4 -16.45 -8.16 -6.66
C SER A 4 -17.26 -9.28 -5.98
N ASP A 5 -16.70 -9.92 -4.96
CA ASP A 5 -17.33 -10.92 -4.11
C ASP A 5 -18.04 -10.30 -2.88
N GLU A 6 -18.33 -8.99 -2.94
CA GLU A 6 -18.98 -8.19 -1.89
C GLU A 6 -18.15 -8.06 -0.59
N ALA A 7 -16.99 -8.71 -0.51
CA ALA A 7 -16.08 -8.59 0.60
C ALA A 7 -15.60 -7.13 0.74
N THR A 8 -15.79 -6.57 1.94
CA THR A 8 -15.42 -5.20 2.24
C THR A 8 -14.42 -5.15 3.38
N PHE A 9 -13.33 -4.43 3.16
CA PHE A 9 -12.23 -4.31 4.10
C PHE A 9 -11.85 -2.84 4.30
N ASN A 10 -11.52 -2.47 5.52
CA ASN A 10 -10.85 -1.20 5.80
C ASN A 10 -9.34 -1.47 5.79
N VAL A 11 -8.60 -0.62 5.07
CA VAL A 11 -7.15 -0.75 4.93
C VAL A 11 -6.52 0.59 5.27
N ASP A 12 -5.63 0.59 6.24
CA ASP A 12 -4.90 1.77 6.65
C ASP A 12 -3.93 2.26 5.56
N TYR A 13 -3.84 3.58 5.42
CA TYR A 13 -2.90 4.20 4.47
C TYR A 13 -1.44 3.85 4.79
N LEU A 14 -1.12 3.66 6.06
CA LEU A 14 0.19 3.19 6.51
C LEU A 14 0.51 1.81 5.95
N ASN A 15 -0.43 0.86 6.00
CA ASN A 15 -0.27 -0.48 5.46
C ASN A 15 -0.14 -0.49 3.94
N LEU A 16 -0.92 0.33 3.23
CA LEU A 16 -0.76 0.48 1.77
C LEU A 16 0.64 1.01 1.41
N ARG A 17 1.14 2.03 2.12
CA ARG A 17 2.47 2.61 1.88
C ARG A 17 3.57 1.62 2.20
N LEU A 18 3.45 0.88 3.29
CA LEU A 18 4.42 -0.15 3.68
C LEU A 18 4.49 -1.26 2.64
N ASN A 19 3.36 -1.69 2.09
CA ASN A 19 3.28 -2.76 1.11
C ASN A 19 3.46 -2.29 -0.34
N CYS A 20 3.98 -1.07 -0.57
CA CYS A 20 4.21 -0.54 -1.92
C CYS A 20 5.05 -1.50 -2.79
N PRO A 21 4.56 -1.97 -3.96
CA PRO A 21 5.21 -3.00 -4.76
C PRO A 21 6.31 -2.48 -5.70
N CYS A 22 6.60 -1.17 -5.68
CA CYS A 22 7.62 -0.60 -6.57
C CYS A 22 9.04 -1.07 -6.24
N ALA A 23 9.93 -0.95 -7.21
CA ALA A 23 11.33 -1.38 -7.10
C ALA A 23 12.11 -0.67 -5.97
N ASN A 24 11.70 0.52 -5.55
CA ASN A 24 12.36 1.25 -4.46
C ASN A 24 11.87 0.81 -3.07
N CYS A 25 10.59 0.49 -2.92
CA CYS A 25 9.99 0.15 -1.63
C CYS A 25 10.12 -1.35 -1.31
N LYS A 26 9.97 -2.22 -2.32
CA LYS A 26 10.05 -3.68 -2.15
C LYS A 26 11.32 -4.18 -1.43
N PRO A 27 12.55 -3.78 -1.82
CA PRO A 27 13.77 -4.28 -1.18
C PRO A 27 13.97 -3.78 0.26
N ARG A 28 13.24 -2.73 0.67
CA ARG A 28 13.27 -2.23 2.05
C ARG A 28 12.54 -3.17 3.00
N ARG A 29 11.74 -4.11 2.48
CA ARG A 29 10.99 -5.08 3.26
C ARG A 29 11.69 -6.41 3.49
N GLU A 30 12.81 -6.67 2.81
CA GLU A 30 13.48 -7.97 2.84
C GLU A 30 14.26 -8.23 4.13
N ASN A 31 14.63 -7.17 4.86
CA ASN A 31 15.38 -7.27 6.10
C ASN A 31 14.64 -6.54 7.24
N ASN A 32 14.59 -7.15 8.43
CA ASN A 32 13.91 -6.60 9.60
C ASN A 32 14.39 -5.19 9.99
N GLN A 33 15.70 -4.92 9.91
CA GLN A 33 16.26 -3.60 10.22
C GLN A 33 15.76 -2.55 9.22
N ARG A 34 15.82 -2.85 7.92
CA ARG A 34 15.32 -1.95 6.87
C ARG A 34 13.80 -1.75 6.94
N MET A 35 13.07 -2.79 7.33
CA MET A 35 11.63 -2.73 7.58
C MET A 35 11.30 -1.73 8.67
N LEU A 36 12.02 -1.79 9.80
CA LEU A 36 11.80 -0.89 10.92
C LEU A 36 12.10 0.57 10.54
N GLU A 37 13.23 0.80 9.87
CA GLU A 37 13.60 2.13 9.35
C GLU A 37 12.55 2.66 8.37
N PHE A 38 12.04 1.80 7.49
CA PHE A 38 11.01 2.17 6.53
C PHE A 38 9.67 2.49 7.20
N LYS A 39 9.27 1.73 8.22
CA LYS A 39 8.10 2.04 9.07
C LYS A 39 8.24 3.41 9.72
N GLN A 40 9.40 3.71 10.29
CA GLN A 40 9.66 5.01 10.91
C GLN A 40 9.64 6.17 9.90
N GLU A 41 10.19 5.97 8.71
CA GLU A 41 10.15 6.97 7.64
C GLU A 41 8.70 7.26 7.21
N ILE A 42 7.92 6.21 6.93
CA ILE A 42 6.52 6.38 6.49
C ILE A 42 5.67 7.03 7.59
N ALA A 43 5.88 6.67 8.86
CA ALA A 43 5.14 7.24 9.98
C ALA A 43 5.36 8.75 10.15
N ARG A 44 6.45 9.30 9.60
CA ARG A 44 6.74 10.75 9.61
C ARG A 44 6.14 11.49 8.41
N LEU A 45 5.63 10.77 7.41
CA LEU A 45 4.99 11.37 6.24
C LEU A 45 3.61 11.90 6.61
N ARG A 46 3.09 12.83 5.80
CA ARG A 46 1.74 13.34 6.00
C ARG A 46 0.72 12.24 5.72
N MET A 47 -0.09 11.96 6.74
CA MET A 47 -1.25 11.06 6.67
C MET A 47 -2.43 11.83 6.06
N GLU A 48 -2.39 11.96 4.74
CA GLU A 48 -3.43 12.60 3.95
C GLU A 48 -4.00 11.62 2.93
N LYS A 49 -5.28 11.80 2.61
CA LYS A 49 -5.97 10.98 1.61
C LYS A 49 -5.29 11.14 0.24
N PRO A 50 -4.80 10.06 -0.38
CA PRO A 50 -4.21 10.14 -1.71
C PRO A 50 -5.29 10.31 -2.78
N SER A 51 -4.87 10.81 -3.94
CA SER A 51 -5.65 10.60 -5.17
C SER A 51 -5.39 9.18 -5.70
N VAL A 52 -6.34 8.60 -6.40
CA VAL A 52 -6.24 7.23 -6.91
C VAL A 52 -6.45 7.24 -8.41
N GLU A 53 -5.52 6.65 -9.15
CA GLU A 53 -5.61 6.47 -10.59
C GLU A 53 -5.76 4.98 -10.91
N VAL A 54 -6.64 4.67 -11.86
CA VAL A 54 -6.77 3.32 -12.38
C VAL A 54 -5.67 3.08 -13.40
N VAL A 55 -4.96 1.96 -13.27
CA VAL A 55 -3.93 1.54 -14.22
C VAL A 55 -4.44 0.34 -15.00
N GLY A 56 -4.89 0.61 -16.24
CA GLY A 56 -5.47 -0.40 -17.12
C GLY A 56 -6.66 -1.12 -16.46
N HIS A 57 -6.69 -2.44 -16.58
CA HIS A 57 -7.74 -3.30 -15.98
C HIS A 57 -7.22 -4.21 -14.87
N TYR A 58 -6.04 -3.89 -14.30
CA TYR A 58 -5.36 -4.82 -13.39
C TYR A 58 -4.96 -4.22 -12.05
N GLY A 59 -4.96 -2.89 -11.90
CA GLY A 59 -4.51 -2.29 -10.66
C GLY A 59 -4.79 -0.80 -10.49
N LEU A 60 -4.36 -0.30 -9.34
CA LEU A 60 -4.50 1.08 -8.91
C LEU A 60 -3.13 1.68 -8.60
N LYS A 61 -3.01 2.99 -8.84
CA LYS A 61 -1.86 3.79 -8.42
C LYS A 61 -2.35 4.84 -7.43
N PHE A 62 -1.67 4.90 -6.28
CA PHE A 62 -1.95 5.91 -5.25
C PHE A 62 -0.99 7.07 -5.41
N LEU A 63 -1.55 8.27 -5.59
CA LEU A 63 -0.82 9.53 -5.65
C LEU A 63 -0.82 10.16 -4.26
N TRP A 64 0.26 9.93 -3.53
CA TRP A 64 0.47 10.50 -2.21
C TRP A 64 1.05 11.92 -2.31
N PRO A 65 0.62 12.86 -1.46
CA PRO A 65 1.18 14.21 -1.42
C PRO A 65 2.62 14.24 -0.89
N SER A 66 3.03 13.22 -0.13
CA SER A 66 4.39 13.03 0.35
C SER A 66 4.74 11.55 0.37
N GLY A 67 5.95 11.18 -0.06
CA GLY A 67 6.42 9.79 -0.11
C GLY A 67 6.38 9.19 -1.51
N CYS A 68 6.30 7.87 -1.59
CA CYS A 68 6.40 7.11 -2.85
C CYS A 68 5.03 6.95 -3.53
N SER A 69 4.88 7.51 -4.73
CA SER A 69 3.69 7.40 -5.59
C SER A 69 3.93 6.57 -6.86
N SER A 70 5.05 5.84 -6.91
CA SER A 70 5.46 5.04 -8.09
C SER A 70 4.93 3.60 -8.06
N GLY A 71 4.26 3.19 -7.00
CA GLY A 71 3.72 1.83 -6.86
C GLY A 71 2.41 1.65 -7.62
N ILE A 72 2.35 0.59 -8.43
CA ILE A 72 1.12 0.10 -9.05
C ILE A 72 0.70 -1.15 -8.29
N PHE A 73 -0.44 -1.07 -7.61
CA PHE A 73 -0.99 -2.15 -6.81
C PHE A 73 -1.96 -2.95 -7.67
N SER A 74 -1.62 -4.19 -8.02
CA SER A 74 -2.58 -5.07 -8.67
C SER A 74 -3.76 -5.34 -7.73
N PHE A 75 -4.92 -5.67 -8.29
CA PHE A 75 -6.09 -6.04 -7.48
C PHE A 75 -5.81 -7.24 -6.57
N GLU A 76 -4.95 -8.16 -7.00
CA GLU A 76 -4.45 -9.29 -6.19
C GLU A 76 -3.69 -8.79 -4.96
N ILE A 77 -2.69 -7.91 -5.14
CA ILE A 77 -1.91 -7.36 -4.03
C ILE A 77 -2.81 -6.58 -3.06
N LEU A 78 -3.77 -5.82 -3.57
CA LEU A 78 -4.72 -5.08 -2.73
C LEU A 78 -5.58 -6.03 -1.89
N ARG A 79 -6.01 -7.16 -2.48
CA ARG A 79 -6.76 -8.19 -1.76
C ARG A 79 -5.89 -8.85 -0.69
N GLU A 80 -4.66 -9.23 -1.01
CA GLU A 80 -3.72 -9.81 -0.04
C GLU A 80 -3.45 -8.87 1.14
N ILE A 81 -3.29 -7.57 0.90
CA ILE A 81 -3.10 -6.59 1.97
C ILE A 81 -4.36 -6.48 2.84
N ALA A 82 -5.53 -6.41 2.20
CA ALA A 82 -6.81 -6.27 2.89
C ALA A 82 -7.13 -7.49 3.77
N GLU A 83 -6.93 -8.70 3.25
CA GLU A 83 -7.17 -9.94 3.99
C GLU A 83 -6.21 -10.09 5.17
N LYS A 84 -4.93 -9.72 5.02
CA LYS A 84 -3.95 -9.74 6.12
C LYS A 84 -4.30 -8.77 7.24
N GLU A 85 -4.71 -7.55 6.90
CA GLU A 85 -5.07 -6.53 7.90
C GLU A 85 -6.31 -6.91 8.71
N SER A 86 -7.21 -7.70 8.12
CA SER A 86 -8.44 -8.17 8.78
C SER A 86 -8.20 -9.30 9.79
N GLN A 87 -7.01 -9.89 9.80
CA GLN A 87 -6.63 -11.01 10.66
C GLN A 87 -5.81 -10.59 11.89
N GLU A 88 -5.57 -9.27 12.07
CA GLU A 88 -4.89 -8.67 13.23
C GLU A 88 -5.86 -7.99 14.21
#